data_AF-A0AB73M797-F1
#
_entry.id   AF-A0AB73M797-F1
#
_cell.length_a   1.000
_cell.length_b   1.000
_cell.length_c   1.000
_cell.angle_alpha   90.00
_cell.angle_beta   90.00
_cell.angle_gamma   90.00
#
_symmetry.space_group_name_H-M   'P 1'
#
loop_
_entity.id
_entity.type
_entity.pdbx_description
1 polymer ?
#
loop_
_entity_poly.entity_id
_entity_poly.type
_entity_poly.pdbx_seq_one_letter_code
_entity_poly.pdbx_strand_id
1 'polypeptide(L)'
;MKRSVFLFTIYIFGIFFFLNLYFCKKNNPPSAIQDDKWREESSELVSSYCQKLASCAEDVPTNLKDSSKVLIQERLNPANCAEKFRTSNAYLLTNENPETIKKVVRGCFRTVIGENCEKIRKGVLNLSEDCLRLQTIQFKRN
;
A
#
# COMPACT_ATOMS: atom_id res chain seq x y z
N MET A 1 30.76 41.75 35.54
CA MET A 1 29.41 41.78 34.93
C MET A 1 29.27 41.06 33.57
N LYS A 2 30.33 40.85 32.77
CA LYS A 2 30.19 40.24 31.41
C LYS A 2 30.03 38.71 31.37
N ARG A 3 30.52 37.98 32.39
CA ARG A 3 30.52 36.50 32.42
C ARG A 3 29.17 35.88 32.79
N SER A 4 28.38 36.57 33.62
CA SER A 4 27.04 36.12 34.02
C SER A 4 26.00 36.28 32.91
N VAL A 5 26.11 37.34 32.10
CA VAL A 5 25.23 37.58 30.94
C VAL A 5 25.43 36.54 29.85
N PHE A 6 26.67 36.10 29.63
CA PHE A 6 27.01 35.09 28.63
C PHE A 6 26.51 33.68 29.00
N LEU A 7 26.52 33.35 30.30
CA LEU A 7 25.94 32.10 30.80
C LEU A 7 24.41 32.12 30.73
N PHE A 8 23.80 33.28 30.98
CA PHE A 8 22.35 33.46 30.86
C PHE A 8 21.86 33.34 29.41
N THR A 9 22.59 33.88 28.44
CA THR A 9 22.23 33.76 27.02
C THR A 9 22.36 32.33 26.52
N ILE A 10 23.40 31.59 26.93
CA ILE A 10 23.54 30.15 26.60
C ILE A 10 22.37 29.34 27.20
N TYR A 11 21.96 29.65 28.42
CA TYR A 11 20.85 28.95 29.09
C TYR A 11 19.49 29.20 28.41
N ILE A 12 19.20 30.45 28.02
CA ILE A 12 17.97 30.83 27.30
C ILE A 12 17.91 30.17 25.91
N PHE A 13 19.01 30.18 25.15
CA PHE A 13 19.07 29.52 23.84
C PHE A 13 18.95 28.00 23.94
N GLY A 14 19.52 27.39 24.98
CA GLY A 14 19.36 25.96 25.27
C GLY A 14 17.89 25.58 25.50
N ILE A 15 17.17 26.33 26.35
CA ILE A 15 15.75 26.08 26.63
C ILE A 15 14.88 26.23 25.37
N PHE A 16 15.16 27.24 24.54
CA PHE A 16 14.42 27.45 23.29
C PHE A 16 14.61 26.31 22.28
N PHE A 17 15.80 25.70 22.25
CA PHE A 17 16.09 24.55 21.41
C PHE A 17 15.36 23.28 21.88
N PHE A 18 15.28 23.04 23.20
CA PHE A 18 14.56 21.90 23.77
C PHE A 18 13.03 22.02 23.61
N LEU A 19 12.45 23.22 23.64
CA LEU A 19 11.02 23.43 23.45
C LEU A 19 10.56 23.22 21.99
N ASN A 20 11.44 23.45 21.01
CA ASN A 20 11.12 23.21 19.59
C ASN A 20 11.06 21.71 19.23
N LEU A 21 11.74 20.84 19.98
CA LEU A 21 11.70 19.38 19.75
C LEU A 21 10.42 18.71 20.30
N TYR A 22 9.74 19.34 21.26
CA TYR A 22 8.50 18.82 21.84
C TYR A 22 7.27 18.98 20.92
N PHE A 23 7.37 19.79 19.87
CA PHE A 23 6.30 19.99 18.89
C PHE A 23 6.46 19.18 17.60
N CYS A 24 7.33 18.17 17.58
CA CYS A 24 7.24 17.09 16.61
C CYS A 24 6.07 16.16 16.99
N LYS A 25 4.84 16.66 16.83
CA LYS A 25 3.64 15.82 16.82
C LYS A 25 3.77 14.91 15.60
N LYS A 26 4.23 13.68 15.84
CA LYS A 26 4.20 12.60 14.85
C LYS A 26 2.74 12.52 14.37
N ASN A 27 2.50 12.87 13.11
CA ASN A 27 1.21 12.62 12.48
C ASN A 27 0.99 11.12 12.55
N ASN A 28 0.20 10.68 13.51
CA ASN A 28 -0.21 9.28 13.57
C ASN A 28 -0.96 9.03 12.26
N PRO A 29 -0.53 8.07 11.43
CA PRO A 29 -1.35 7.64 10.31
C PRO A 29 -2.75 7.29 10.85
N PRO A 30 -3.81 7.44 10.03
CA PRO A 30 -5.16 7.07 10.45
C PRO A 30 -5.09 5.69 11.07
N SER A 31 -5.62 5.56 12.29
CA SER A 31 -5.49 4.35 13.12
C SER A 31 -5.93 3.14 12.32
N ALA A 32 -4.97 2.42 11.74
CA ALA A 32 -5.25 1.22 10.96
C ALA A 32 -5.95 0.25 11.89
N ILE A 33 -7.11 -0.25 11.47
CA ILE A 33 -7.89 -1.17 12.29
C ILE A 33 -7.07 -2.47 12.39
N GLN A 34 -6.74 -2.87 13.61
CA GLN A 34 -6.06 -4.13 13.85
C GLN A 34 -7.07 -5.27 13.87
N ASP A 35 -7.13 -6.02 12.78
CA ASP A 35 -7.95 -7.22 12.61
C ASP A 35 -7.03 -8.36 12.15
N ASP A 36 -6.64 -9.22 13.08
CA ASP A 36 -5.64 -10.28 12.82
C ASP A 36 -6.17 -11.33 11.84
N LYS A 37 -7.47 -11.66 11.94
CA LYS A 37 -8.14 -12.58 11.02
C LYS A 37 -8.10 -12.04 9.59
N TRP A 38 -8.36 -10.75 9.43
CA TRP A 38 -8.24 -10.09 8.13
C TRP A 38 -6.80 -10.09 7.61
N ARG A 39 -5.81 -9.83 8.47
CA ARG A 39 -4.39 -9.81 8.05
C ARG A 39 -3.92 -11.16 7.53
N GLU A 40 -4.32 -12.24 8.20
CA GLU A 40 -4.02 -13.61 7.76
C GLU A 40 -4.74 -13.92 6.44
N GLU A 41 -6.08 -13.75 6.40
CA GLU A 41 -6.89 -14.04 5.21
C GLU A 41 -6.43 -13.24 3.99
N SER A 42 -6.21 -11.94 4.16
CA SER A 42 -5.79 -11.07 3.06
C SER A 42 -4.37 -11.35 2.61
N SER A 43 -3.50 -11.86 3.49
CA SER A 43 -2.14 -12.30 3.12
C SER A 43 -2.14 -13.56 2.26
N GLU A 44 -3.03 -14.50 2.55
CA GLU A 44 -3.23 -15.68 1.71
C GLU A 44 -3.82 -15.28 0.34
N LEU A 45 -4.91 -14.50 0.35
CA LEU A 45 -5.57 -14.06 -0.87
C LEU A 45 -4.65 -13.24 -1.78
N VAL A 46 -3.87 -12.32 -1.22
CA VAL A 46 -2.94 -11.50 -2.02
C VAL A 46 -1.80 -12.34 -2.59
N SER A 47 -1.33 -13.36 -1.86
CA SER A 47 -0.31 -14.29 -2.35
C SER A 47 -0.79 -15.01 -3.62
N SER A 48 -1.97 -15.65 -3.56
CA SER A 48 -2.56 -16.33 -4.71
C SER A 48 -2.87 -15.38 -5.87
N TYR A 49 -3.39 -14.18 -5.56
CA TYR A 49 -3.64 -13.14 -6.56
C TYR A 49 -2.36 -12.72 -7.28
N CYS A 50 -1.29 -12.42 -6.54
CA CYS A 50 -0.03 -11.97 -7.12
C CYS A 50 0.69 -13.10 -7.88
N GLN A 51 0.61 -14.35 -7.41
CA GLN A 51 1.11 -15.51 -8.15
C GLN A 51 0.39 -15.68 -9.49
N LYS A 52 -0.94 -15.53 -9.50
CA LYS A 52 -1.74 -15.58 -10.73
C LYS A 52 -1.34 -14.48 -11.72
N LEU A 53 -1.12 -13.26 -11.23
CA LEU A 53 -0.66 -12.17 -12.08
C LEU A 53 0.73 -12.45 -12.68
N ALA A 54 1.65 -12.96 -11.87
CA ALA A 54 2.99 -13.33 -12.31
C ALA A 54 2.94 -14.42 -13.38
N SER A 55 2.20 -15.52 -13.16
CA SER A 55 2.07 -16.61 -14.13
C SER A 55 1.46 -16.12 -15.44
N CYS A 56 0.47 -15.23 -15.38
CA CYS A 56 -0.15 -14.69 -16.58
C CYS A 56 0.76 -13.69 -17.34
N ALA A 57 1.81 -13.17 -16.70
CA ALA A 57 2.77 -12.27 -17.31
C ALA A 57 3.92 -13.00 -18.02
N GLU A 58 4.20 -14.25 -17.66
CA GLU A 58 5.29 -15.05 -18.23
C GLU A 58 5.08 -15.36 -19.73
N ASP A 59 3.83 -15.61 -20.19
CA ASP A 59 3.57 -15.87 -21.62
C ASP A 59 3.24 -14.62 -22.46
N VAL A 60 3.57 -13.40 -22.01
CA VAL A 60 3.37 -12.20 -22.84
C VAL A 60 4.42 -12.19 -23.95
N PRO A 61 4.03 -12.25 -25.25
CA PRO A 61 4.98 -12.23 -26.35
C PRO A 61 5.74 -10.89 -26.35
N THR A 62 7.06 -11.02 -26.27
CA THR A 62 8.06 -9.97 -26.15
C THR A 62 8.10 -9.06 -27.38
N ASN A 63 7.31 -7.98 -27.37
CA ASN A 63 7.48 -6.81 -28.25
C ASN A 63 7.75 -5.51 -27.47
N LEU A 64 8.09 -5.62 -26.19
CA LEU A 64 8.41 -4.48 -25.33
C LEU A 64 9.93 -4.30 -25.24
N LYS A 65 10.40 -3.04 -25.22
CA LYS A 65 11.80 -2.70 -24.96
C LYS A 65 12.24 -3.30 -23.61
N ASP A 66 13.49 -3.74 -23.51
CA ASP A 66 14.03 -4.43 -22.32
C ASP A 66 13.79 -3.67 -21.01
N SER A 67 13.89 -2.34 -21.03
CA SER A 67 13.61 -1.50 -19.84
C SER A 67 12.15 -1.59 -19.37
N SER A 68 11.19 -1.71 -20.28
CA SER A 68 9.77 -1.88 -19.94
C SER A 68 9.50 -3.29 -19.41
N LYS A 69 10.21 -4.29 -19.93
CA LYS A 69 10.11 -5.68 -19.46
C LYS A 69 10.59 -5.81 -18.01
N VAL A 70 11.73 -5.20 -17.68
CA VAL A 70 12.26 -5.20 -16.30
C VAL A 70 11.29 -4.53 -15.33
N LEU A 71 10.74 -3.37 -15.68
CA LEU A 71 9.76 -2.67 -14.83
C LEU A 71 8.47 -3.46 -14.61
N ILE A 72 7.99 -4.17 -15.64
CA ILE A 72 6.79 -5.01 -15.55
C ILE A 72 7.08 -6.23 -14.68
N GLN A 73 8.21 -6.90 -14.89
CA GLN A 73 8.62 -8.05 -14.08
C GLN A 73 8.85 -7.65 -12.61
N GLU A 74 9.43 -6.48 -12.36
CA GLU A 74 9.63 -5.97 -11.00
C GLU A 74 8.29 -5.66 -10.31
N ARG A 75 7.32 -5.07 -11.02
CA ARG A 75 5.99 -4.79 -10.46
C ARG A 75 5.12 -6.03 -10.30
N LEU A 76 5.27 -7.02 -11.18
CA LEU A 76 4.53 -8.29 -11.14
C LEU A 76 5.23 -9.35 -10.31
N ASN A 77 6.41 -9.05 -9.76
CA ASN A 77 7.05 -9.88 -8.76
C ASN A 77 6.07 -10.08 -7.58
N PRO A 78 5.74 -11.33 -7.22
CA PRO A 78 4.77 -11.61 -6.18
C PRO A 78 5.08 -10.93 -4.84
N ALA A 79 6.36 -10.78 -4.48
CA ALA A 79 6.78 -10.10 -3.26
C ALA A 79 6.41 -8.62 -3.28
N ASN A 80 6.77 -7.91 -4.35
CA ASN A 80 6.50 -6.48 -4.51
C ASN A 80 4.99 -6.20 -4.62
N CYS A 81 4.27 -7.08 -5.31
CA CYS A 81 2.81 -7.01 -5.43
C CYS A 81 2.13 -7.13 -4.05
N ALA A 82 2.53 -8.11 -3.24
CA ALA A 82 1.98 -8.31 -1.90
C ALA A 82 2.35 -7.16 -0.94
N GLU A 83 3.57 -6.65 -1.01
CA GLU A 83 4.00 -5.51 -0.20
C GLU A 83 3.20 -4.23 -0.52
N LYS A 84 2.99 -3.96 -1.81
CA LYS A 84 2.17 -2.82 -2.24
C LYS A 84 0.73 -2.91 -1.73
N PHE A 85 0.17 -4.12 -1.67
CA PHE A 85 -1.15 -4.31 -1.06
C PHE A 85 -1.13 -4.06 0.45
N ARG A 86 -0.14 -4.59 1.18
CA ARG A 86 0.00 -4.42 2.65
C ARG A 86 0.16 -2.96 3.08
N THR A 87 0.65 -2.10 2.20
CA THR A 87 0.78 -0.66 2.46
C THR A 87 -0.44 0.15 2.00
N SER A 88 -1.43 -0.49 1.36
CA SER A 88 -2.61 0.19 0.82
C SER A 88 -3.71 0.40 1.86
N ASN A 89 -4.58 1.39 1.59
CA ASN A 89 -5.77 1.66 2.40
C ASN A 89 -6.69 0.44 2.54
N ALA A 90 -6.73 -0.43 1.52
CA ALA A 90 -7.54 -1.64 1.54
C ALA A 90 -7.04 -2.64 2.60
N TYR A 91 -5.73 -2.77 2.78
CA TYR A 91 -5.16 -3.62 3.84
C TYR A 91 -5.32 -2.97 5.22
N LEU A 92 -5.11 -1.66 5.32
CA LEU A 92 -5.22 -0.90 6.57
C LEU A 92 -6.68 -0.65 7.01
N LEU A 93 -7.65 -1.04 6.19
CA LEU A 93 -9.09 -0.85 6.39
C LEU A 93 -9.44 0.63 6.63
N THR A 94 -8.86 1.52 5.82
CA THR A 94 -9.05 2.97 5.90
C THR A 94 -9.92 3.50 4.75
N ASN A 95 -10.49 4.70 4.94
CA ASN A 95 -11.21 5.50 3.93
C ASN A 95 -12.59 5.00 3.48
N GLU A 96 -13.05 3.85 3.98
CA GLU A 96 -14.40 3.30 3.79
C GLU A 96 -14.76 2.35 4.95
N ASN A 97 -15.99 1.84 4.98
CA ASN A 97 -16.42 0.82 5.95
C ASN A 97 -15.55 -0.45 5.81
N PRO A 98 -14.95 -0.97 6.90
CA PRO A 98 -14.06 -2.13 6.87
C PRO A 98 -14.68 -3.38 6.23
N GLU A 99 -15.94 -3.68 6.51
CA GLU A 99 -16.62 -4.85 5.93
C GLU A 99 -16.85 -4.69 4.43
N THR A 100 -17.05 -3.46 3.96
CA THR A 100 -17.13 -3.16 2.53
C THR A 100 -15.77 -3.37 1.86
N ILE A 101 -14.69 -2.88 2.46
CA ILE A 101 -13.32 -3.07 1.95
C ILE A 101 -13.01 -4.57 1.85
N LYS A 102 -13.25 -5.33 2.92
CA LYS A 102 -13.02 -6.79 2.94
C LYS A 102 -13.80 -7.50 1.84
N LYS A 103 -15.09 -7.17 1.67
CA LYS A 103 -15.94 -7.75 0.61
C LYS A 103 -15.37 -7.46 -0.78
N VAL A 104 -15.02 -6.20 -1.05
CA VAL A 104 -14.49 -5.75 -2.36
C VAL A 104 -13.16 -6.44 -2.67
N VAL A 105 -12.24 -6.53 -1.70
CA VAL A 105 -10.97 -7.25 -1.88
C VAL A 105 -11.20 -8.73 -2.19
N ARG A 106 -12.03 -9.41 -1.39
CA ARG A 106 -12.37 -10.83 -1.61
C ARG A 106 -12.96 -11.05 -3.00
N GLY A 107 -13.90 -10.20 -3.40
CA GLY A 107 -14.57 -10.27 -4.70
C GLY A 107 -13.58 -10.10 -5.86
N CYS A 108 -12.77 -9.04 -5.83
CA CYS A 108 -11.79 -8.81 -6.89
C CYS A 108 -10.74 -9.94 -6.96
N PHE A 109 -10.13 -10.30 -5.83
CA PHE A 109 -9.03 -11.28 -5.84
C PHE A 109 -9.51 -12.66 -6.28
N ARG A 110 -10.68 -13.11 -5.79
CA ARG A 110 -11.27 -14.39 -6.24
C ARG A 110 -11.59 -14.37 -7.74
N THR A 111 -12.13 -13.26 -8.25
CA THR A 111 -12.40 -13.11 -9.69
C THR A 111 -11.11 -13.25 -10.50
N VAL A 112 -10.04 -12.56 -10.10
CA VAL A 112 -8.76 -12.65 -10.81
C VAL A 112 -8.14 -14.04 -10.75
N ILE A 113 -8.17 -14.70 -9.59
CA ILE A 113 -7.63 -16.05 -9.43
C ILE A 113 -8.36 -17.04 -10.35
N GLY A 114 -9.69 -16.93 -10.43
CA GLY A 114 -10.54 -17.80 -11.24
C GLY A 114 -10.56 -17.49 -12.74
N GLU A 115 -10.13 -16.29 -13.16
CA GLU A 115 -10.16 -15.90 -14.56
C GLU A 115 -8.96 -16.39 -15.38
N ASN A 116 -9.12 -16.39 -16.71
CA ASN A 116 -8.06 -16.78 -17.62
C ASN A 116 -7.03 -15.66 -17.85
N CYS A 117 -5.81 -16.03 -18.25
CA CYS A 117 -4.74 -15.06 -18.45
C CYS A 117 -5.02 -14.07 -19.60
N GLU A 118 -5.81 -14.46 -20.61
CA GLU A 118 -6.19 -13.55 -21.70
C GLU A 118 -7.00 -12.35 -21.19
N LYS A 119 -8.00 -12.59 -20.32
CA LYS A 119 -8.81 -11.54 -19.72
C LYS A 119 -7.99 -10.71 -18.74
N ILE A 120 -7.14 -11.33 -17.93
CA ILE A 120 -6.23 -10.62 -17.00
C ILE A 120 -5.29 -9.68 -17.76
N ARG A 121 -4.74 -10.13 -18.90
CA ARG A 121 -3.89 -9.30 -19.78
C ARG A 121 -4.63 -8.11 -20.39
N LYS A 122 -5.94 -8.24 -20.64
CA LYS A 122 -6.80 -7.11 -21.07
C LYS A 122 -7.09 -6.10 -19.95
N GLY A 123 -6.69 -6.40 -18.72
CA GLY A 123 -6.72 -5.50 -17.58
C GLY A 123 -7.62 -5.99 -16.45
N VAL A 124 -7.06 -6.06 -15.24
CA VAL A 124 -7.76 -6.50 -14.01
C VAL A 124 -8.99 -5.65 -13.68
N LEU A 125 -8.95 -4.36 -14.00
CA LEU A 125 -10.06 -3.42 -13.72
C LEU A 125 -11.32 -3.74 -14.52
N ASN A 126 -11.19 -4.43 -15.65
CA ASN A 126 -12.31 -4.80 -16.51
C ASN A 126 -12.93 -6.15 -16.13
N LEU A 127 -12.37 -6.85 -15.12
CA LEU A 127 -12.83 -8.18 -14.73
C LEU A 127 -14.04 -8.16 -13.81
N SER A 128 -14.14 -7.16 -12.93
CA SER A 128 -15.27 -7.00 -12.02
C SER A 128 -15.40 -5.56 -11.53
N GLU A 129 -16.62 -5.17 -11.15
CA GLU A 129 -16.87 -3.90 -10.46
C GLU A 129 -16.09 -3.82 -9.13
N ASP A 130 -15.92 -4.95 -8.45
CA ASP A 130 -15.11 -5.04 -7.23
C ASP A 130 -13.64 -4.66 -7.49
N CYS A 131 -13.06 -5.05 -8.64
CA CYS A 131 -11.69 -4.64 -8.97
C CYS A 131 -11.55 -3.15 -9.27
N LEU A 132 -12.55 -2.56 -9.92
CA LEU A 132 -12.61 -1.11 -10.14
C LEU A 132 -12.72 -0.36 -8.80
N ARG A 133 -13.63 -0.81 -7.93
CA ARG A 133 -13.85 -0.21 -6.61
C ARG A 133 -12.64 -0.38 -5.70
N LEU A 134 -11.97 -1.53 -5.76
CA LEU A 134 -10.73 -1.78 -5.02
C LEU A 134 -9.65 -0.76 -5.39
N GLN A 135 -9.48 -0.47 -6.68
CA GLN A 135 -8.54 0.55 -7.13
C GLN A 135 -8.87 1.92 -6.51
N THR A 136 -10.14 2.31 -6.51
CA THR A 136 -10.56 3.57 -5.89
C THR A 136 -10.22 3.61 -4.40
N ILE A 137 -10.48 2.54 -3.65
CA ILE A 137 -10.16 2.45 -2.22
C ILE A 137 -8.64 2.57 -1.99
N GLN A 138 -7.85 1.82 -2.76
CA GLN A 138 -6.39 1.78 -2.60
C GLN A 138 -5.71 3.13 -2.85
N PHE A 139 -6.22 3.93 -3.79
CA PHE A 139 -5.59 5.21 -4.19
C PHE A 139 -6.29 6.47 -3.67
N LYS A 140 -7.43 6.34 -2.97
CA LYS A 140 -8.10 7.50 -2.36
C LYS A 140 -7.14 8.17 -1.37
N ARG A 141 -6.68 9.37 -1.71
CA ARG A 141 -5.93 10.25 -0.81
C ARG A 141 -6.94 10.98 0.07
N ASN A 142 -6.68 11.00 1.38
CA ASN A 142 -7.36 11.90 2.31
C ASN A 142 -6.80 13.31 2.21
#